data_AF-A0A0F9SVS8-F1
#
_entry.id   AF-A0A0F9SVS8-F1
#
_cell.length_a   1.000
_cell.length_b   1.000
_cell.length_c   1.000
_cell.angle_alpha   90.00
_cell.angle_beta   90.00
_cell.angle_gamma   90.00
#
_symmetry.space_group_name_H-M   'P 1'
#
loop_
_entity.id
_entity.type
_entity.pdbx_description
1 polymer ?
#
loop_
_entity_poly.entity_id
_entity_poly.type
_entity_poly.pdbx_seq_one_letter_code
_entity_poly.pdbx_strand_id
1 'polypeptide(L)'
;MIFKHLFTPKWKHPKQQVRLDAIEKLDIERDATILNTLALEDSSAEIRRKALQKVNDLPLWWKAYKQDQALKDIAELQISNAVLNSESALTPQIKSEYIERFAPVKTLEKLAFAEKELQVRVKLLKRLANPKLVEKAFKEGSEELQAQLVELVITHQLIKPLVKHAKGGAKAALETHIENERLAIEMPLQVESATRVILAKLNALREKTDFGVVNPQAGELMVQWQALELKWLSDERVKLLDEKYISITTKLDAHIEQIKAVHDKEQQKLALQQRQLLALATLEALTEEIENALQLGLETPEQIQQDWLDAKVAQAKQAISETELANNAQSKLAVSKLEKLFTQVAKLPELTIAIKEYKLAFASLCEIKPAEDLTQYDAILTEFNNGFKAARNHLNILDGALQSTFKTQLNAHKKQFLAPMNELVKPLEKNQSQAKRKARDVKR
;
A
#
# COMPACT_ATOMS: atom_id res chain seq x y z
N MET A 1 -5.42 -109.93 44.14
CA MET A 1 -6.40 -108.81 44.11
C MET A 1 -7.24 -108.86 42.83
N ILE A 2 -8.06 -109.90 42.64
CA ILE A 2 -8.83 -110.10 41.39
C ILE A 2 -10.17 -109.33 41.41
N PHE A 3 -10.68 -108.96 42.60
CA PHE A 3 -11.97 -108.27 42.75
C PHE A 3 -11.94 -106.74 42.63
N LYS A 4 -10.75 -106.11 42.54
CA LYS A 4 -10.65 -104.64 42.48
C LYS A 4 -11.27 -104.07 41.18
N HIS A 5 -11.30 -104.86 40.11
CA HIS A 5 -11.78 -104.43 38.80
C HIS A 5 -13.28 -104.69 38.54
N LEU A 6 -13.96 -105.49 39.37
CA LEU A 6 -15.40 -105.78 39.18
C LEU A 6 -16.30 -104.61 39.63
N PHE A 7 -15.86 -103.82 40.60
CA PHE A 7 -16.60 -102.68 41.15
C PHE A 7 -16.01 -101.32 40.75
N THR A 8 -14.96 -101.31 39.91
CA THR A 8 -14.42 -100.05 39.38
C THR A 8 -15.39 -99.52 38.32
N PRO A 9 -15.88 -98.27 38.43
CA PRO A 9 -16.69 -97.66 37.38
C PRO A 9 -16.01 -97.79 36.02
N LYS A 10 -16.76 -98.12 34.96
CA LYS A 10 -16.19 -98.42 33.63
C LYS A 10 -15.29 -97.30 33.09
N TRP A 11 -15.57 -96.06 33.46
CA TRP A 11 -14.78 -94.89 33.10
C TRP A 11 -13.42 -94.77 33.83
N LYS A 12 -13.16 -95.50 34.91
CA LYS A 12 -11.83 -95.60 35.57
C LYS A 12 -11.08 -96.89 35.21
N HIS A 13 -11.58 -97.66 34.25
CA HIS A 13 -11.00 -98.95 33.91
C HIS A 13 -9.56 -98.80 33.34
N PRO A 14 -8.60 -99.66 33.68
CA PRO A 14 -7.21 -99.52 33.23
C PRO A 14 -7.05 -99.60 31.69
N LYS A 15 -7.87 -100.40 31.00
CA LYS A 15 -7.90 -100.46 29.53
C LYS A 15 -8.58 -99.22 28.93
N GLN A 16 -7.86 -98.50 28.08
CA GLN A 16 -8.35 -97.31 27.36
C GLN A 16 -9.64 -97.56 26.58
N GLN A 17 -9.74 -98.68 25.84
CA GLN A 17 -10.96 -99.00 25.07
C GLN A 17 -12.22 -99.05 25.94
N VAL A 18 -12.14 -99.64 27.13
CA VAL A 18 -13.27 -99.74 28.06
C VAL A 18 -13.68 -98.34 28.57
N ARG A 19 -12.72 -97.42 28.73
CA ARG A 19 -13.00 -96.02 29.08
C ARG A 19 -13.62 -95.25 27.91
N LEU A 20 -13.15 -95.47 26.67
CA LEU A 20 -13.75 -94.87 25.45
C LEU A 20 -15.21 -95.29 25.27
N ASP A 21 -15.52 -96.57 25.49
CA ASP A 21 -16.89 -97.10 25.42
C ASP A 21 -17.75 -96.61 26.59
N ALA A 22 -17.14 -96.36 27.74
CA ALA A 22 -17.83 -95.78 28.90
C ALA A 22 -18.23 -94.32 28.64
N ILE A 23 -17.36 -93.51 28.03
CA ILE A 23 -17.68 -92.12 27.67
C ILE A 23 -18.95 -92.06 26.83
N GLU A 24 -19.13 -92.95 25.85
CA GLU A 24 -20.33 -92.97 25.00
C GLU A 24 -21.63 -93.21 25.79
N LYS A 25 -21.55 -93.89 26.94
CA LYS A 25 -22.71 -94.26 27.76
C LYS A 25 -23.04 -93.26 28.88
N LEU A 26 -22.11 -92.36 29.21
CA LEU A 26 -22.33 -91.31 30.22
C LEU A 26 -23.33 -90.28 29.69
N ASP A 27 -24.17 -89.74 30.57
CA ASP A 27 -25.12 -88.69 30.23
C ASP A 27 -24.50 -87.29 30.42
N ILE A 28 -24.76 -86.36 29.50
CA ILE A 28 -24.10 -85.04 29.50
C ILE A 28 -24.52 -84.20 30.72
N GLU A 29 -25.75 -84.34 31.20
CA GLU A 29 -26.27 -83.56 32.32
C GLU A 29 -26.04 -84.28 33.67
N ARG A 30 -26.38 -85.57 33.74
CA ARG A 30 -26.29 -86.34 34.99
C ARG A 30 -24.85 -86.67 35.39
N ASP A 31 -23.99 -86.92 34.40
CA ASP A 31 -22.59 -87.31 34.61
C ASP A 31 -21.59 -86.17 34.29
N ALA A 32 -22.06 -84.92 34.28
CA ALA A 32 -21.27 -83.75 33.89
C ALA A 32 -19.93 -83.64 34.67
N THR A 33 -19.94 -83.92 35.97
CA THR A 33 -18.73 -83.90 36.81
C THR A 33 -17.72 -84.97 36.38
N ILE A 34 -18.20 -86.18 36.09
CA ILE A 34 -17.37 -87.29 35.63
C ILE A 34 -16.77 -86.97 34.26
N LEU A 35 -17.59 -86.46 33.33
CA LEU A 35 -17.14 -86.07 32.00
C LEU A 35 -16.11 -84.94 32.05
N ASN A 36 -16.29 -83.94 32.92
CA ASN A 36 -15.33 -82.86 33.11
C ASN A 36 -13.99 -83.36 33.68
N THR A 37 -14.02 -84.28 34.65
CA THR A 37 -12.81 -84.90 35.18
C THR A 37 -12.10 -85.72 34.09
N LEU A 38 -12.82 -86.53 33.33
CA LEU A 38 -12.25 -87.30 32.21
C LEU A 38 -11.66 -86.40 31.12
N ALA A 39 -12.27 -85.25 30.85
CA ALA A 39 -11.81 -84.28 29.86
C ALA A 39 -10.48 -83.60 30.25
N LEU A 40 -10.21 -83.41 31.55
CA LEU A 40 -9.05 -82.65 32.01
C LEU A 40 -7.93 -83.52 32.60
N GLU A 41 -8.25 -84.67 33.19
CA GLU A 41 -7.33 -85.40 34.07
C GLU A 41 -7.04 -86.85 33.65
N ASP A 42 -7.72 -87.42 32.65
CA ASP A 42 -7.40 -88.80 32.23
C ASP A 42 -5.98 -88.89 31.67
N SER A 43 -5.27 -89.97 31.99
CA SER A 43 -3.93 -90.27 31.47
C SER A 43 -3.82 -90.28 29.93
N SER A 44 -4.87 -90.66 29.21
CA SER A 44 -4.87 -90.79 27.75
C SER A 44 -5.48 -89.56 27.07
N ALA A 45 -4.72 -88.96 26.16
CA ALA A 45 -5.18 -87.81 25.36
C ALA A 45 -6.42 -88.14 24.51
N GLU A 46 -6.59 -89.40 24.07
CA GLU A 46 -7.77 -89.82 23.32
C GLU A 46 -9.03 -89.83 24.18
N ILE A 47 -8.92 -90.25 25.45
CA ILE A 47 -10.02 -90.20 26.42
C ILE A 47 -10.42 -88.75 26.69
N ARG A 48 -9.43 -87.89 26.98
CA ARG A 48 -9.63 -86.47 27.21
C ARG A 48 -10.31 -85.79 26.01
N ARG A 49 -9.83 -86.06 24.79
CA ARG A 49 -10.44 -85.57 23.54
C ARG A 49 -11.88 -86.02 23.37
N LYS A 50 -12.17 -87.32 23.57
CA LYS A 50 -13.53 -87.86 23.37
C LYS A 50 -14.50 -87.32 24.42
N ALA A 51 -14.05 -87.13 25.66
CA ALA A 51 -14.84 -86.48 26.70
C ALA A 51 -15.11 -84.99 26.36
N LEU A 52 -14.10 -84.23 25.94
CA LEU A 52 -14.26 -82.83 25.50
C LEU A 52 -15.25 -82.70 24.32
N GLN A 53 -15.15 -83.59 23.32
CA GLN A 53 -16.07 -83.62 22.18
C GLN A 53 -17.50 -83.96 22.59
N LYS A 54 -17.67 -84.85 23.58
CA LYS A 54 -18.99 -85.25 24.06
C LYS A 54 -19.68 -84.15 24.88
N VAL A 55 -18.93 -83.47 25.74
CA VAL A 55 -19.46 -82.34 26.54
C VAL A 55 -19.70 -81.13 25.65
N ASN A 56 -18.82 -80.90 24.68
CA ASN A 56 -18.86 -79.78 23.74
C ASN A 56 -19.00 -78.40 24.42
N ASP A 57 -18.34 -78.22 25.56
CA ASP A 57 -18.35 -76.99 26.35
C ASP A 57 -17.10 -76.13 26.09
N LEU A 58 -17.30 -74.90 25.62
CA LEU A 58 -16.21 -74.01 25.19
C LEU A 58 -15.29 -73.57 26.35
N PRO A 59 -15.79 -73.22 27.55
CA PRO A 59 -14.96 -73.05 28.75
C PRO A 59 -14.06 -74.26 29.07
N LEU A 60 -14.55 -75.48 28.86
CA LEU A 60 -13.76 -76.69 29.09
C LEU A 60 -12.66 -76.87 28.03
N TRP A 61 -12.98 -76.58 26.76
CA TRP A 61 -11.97 -76.48 25.69
C TRP A 61 -10.91 -75.40 25.97
N TRP A 62 -11.30 -74.26 26.57
CA TRP A 62 -10.36 -73.19 26.95
C TRP A 62 -9.39 -73.63 28.05
N LYS A 63 -9.88 -74.35 29.05
CA LYS A 63 -9.03 -74.96 30.09
C LYS A 63 -8.05 -75.95 29.48
N ALA A 64 -8.53 -76.83 28.60
CA ALA A 64 -7.68 -77.80 27.89
C ALA A 64 -6.60 -77.09 27.07
N TYR A 65 -6.93 -76.03 26.33
CA TYR A 65 -5.96 -75.24 25.57
C TYR A 65 -4.82 -74.68 26.43
N LYS A 66 -5.12 -74.23 27.65
CA LYS A 66 -4.11 -73.64 28.55
C LYS A 66 -3.19 -74.67 29.21
N GLN A 67 -3.69 -75.88 29.50
CA GLN A 67 -2.99 -76.86 30.35
C GLN A 67 -2.55 -78.14 29.64
N ASP A 68 -3.21 -78.53 28.55
CA ASP A 68 -2.99 -79.81 27.87
C ASP A 68 -2.24 -79.63 26.55
N GLN A 69 -0.92 -79.86 26.60
CA GLN A 69 -0.06 -79.74 25.43
C GLN A 69 -0.41 -80.72 24.29
N ALA A 70 -0.99 -81.89 24.60
CA ALA A 70 -1.34 -82.89 23.59
C ALA A 70 -2.64 -82.55 22.84
N LEU A 71 -3.53 -81.77 23.46
CA LEU A 71 -4.82 -81.36 22.87
C LEU A 71 -4.85 -79.89 22.45
N LYS A 72 -3.73 -79.17 22.62
CA LYS A 72 -3.63 -77.73 22.38
C LYS A 72 -4.12 -77.32 20.99
N ASP A 73 -3.66 -77.96 19.93
CA ASP A 73 -4.02 -77.61 18.55
C ASP A 73 -5.52 -77.82 18.26
N ILE A 74 -6.09 -78.90 18.80
CA ILE A 74 -7.51 -79.22 18.63
C ILE A 74 -8.36 -78.24 19.44
N ALA A 75 -7.95 -77.93 20.66
CA ALA A 75 -8.62 -76.95 21.50
C ALA A 75 -8.54 -75.54 20.89
N GLU A 76 -7.40 -75.16 20.34
CA GLU A 76 -7.22 -73.90 19.60
C GLU A 76 -8.15 -73.82 18.39
N LEU A 77 -8.30 -74.91 17.63
CA LEU A 77 -9.23 -74.97 16.50
C LEU A 77 -10.68 -74.74 16.96
N GLN A 78 -11.10 -75.36 18.07
CA GLN A 78 -12.45 -75.16 18.62
C GLN A 78 -12.68 -73.72 19.07
N ILE A 79 -11.73 -73.14 19.81
CA ILE A 79 -11.82 -71.75 20.29
C ILE A 79 -11.75 -70.76 19.12
N SER A 80 -10.87 -70.97 18.15
CA SER A 80 -10.78 -70.13 16.94
C SER A 80 -12.07 -70.13 16.14
N ASN A 81 -12.65 -71.31 15.89
CA ASN A 81 -13.91 -71.44 15.17
C ASN A 81 -15.06 -70.79 15.94
N ALA A 82 -15.09 -70.95 17.26
CA ALA A 82 -16.08 -70.26 18.10
C ALA A 82 -15.93 -68.73 18.02
N VAL A 83 -14.70 -68.20 18.07
CA VAL A 83 -14.46 -66.75 17.99
C VAL A 83 -14.85 -66.16 16.62
N LEU A 84 -14.63 -66.91 15.53
CA LEU A 84 -14.99 -66.49 14.18
C LEU A 84 -16.50 -66.57 13.91
N ASN A 85 -17.24 -67.42 14.62
CA ASN A 85 -18.67 -67.60 14.47
C ASN A 85 -19.44 -66.76 15.51
N SER A 86 -20.19 -65.75 15.04
CA SER A 86 -20.92 -64.81 15.90
C SER A 86 -22.03 -65.42 16.76
N GLU A 87 -22.39 -66.68 16.51
CA GLU A 87 -23.46 -67.43 17.20
C GLU A 87 -22.93 -68.39 18.29
N SER A 88 -21.63 -68.38 18.56
CA SER A 88 -21.04 -69.31 19.54
C SER A 88 -21.33 -68.89 20.99
N ALA A 89 -21.57 -69.89 21.85
CA ALA A 89 -21.77 -69.71 23.30
C ALA A 89 -20.46 -69.37 24.06
N LEU A 90 -19.48 -68.75 23.40
CA LEU A 90 -18.21 -68.39 24.04
C LEU A 90 -18.43 -67.22 24.99
N THR A 91 -17.94 -67.35 26.23
CA THR A 91 -18.08 -66.25 27.20
C THR A 91 -17.26 -65.03 26.76
N PRO A 92 -17.75 -63.80 26.98
CA PRO A 92 -17.04 -62.58 26.58
C PRO A 92 -15.62 -62.49 27.15
N GLN A 93 -15.41 -62.97 28.38
CA GLN A 93 -14.09 -62.98 29.01
C GLN A 93 -13.10 -63.88 28.25
N ILE A 94 -13.52 -65.08 27.85
CA ILE A 94 -12.65 -66.00 27.09
C ILE A 94 -12.40 -65.44 25.68
N LYS A 95 -13.43 -64.91 25.02
CA LYS A 95 -13.30 -64.28 23.69
C LYS A 95 -12.26 -63.16 23.73
N SER A 96 -12.36 -62.22 24.67
CA SER A 96 -11.41 -61.10 24.79
C SER A 96 -10.01 -61.58 25.16
N GLU A 97 -9.87 -62.48 26.14
CA GLU A 97 -8.56 -63.00 26.56
C GLU A 97 -7.86 -63.72 25.40
N TYR A 98 -8.58 -64.56 24.65
CA TYR A 98 -8.05 -65.24 23.49
C TYR A 98 -7.61 -64.26 22.41
N ILE A 99 -8.49 -63.33 22.01
CA ILE A 99 -8.17 -62.32 20.98
C ILE A 99 -6.94 -61.53 21.40
N GLU A 100 -6.89 -61.03 22.63
CA GLU A 100 -5.82 -60.16 23.11
C GLU A 100 -4.47 -60.88 23.24
N ARG A 101 -4.44 -62.12 23.74
CA ARG A 101 -3.18 -62.74 24.18
C ARG A 101 -2.74 -63.96 23.38
N PHE A 102 -3.67 -64.67 22.74
CA PHE A 102 -3.41 -66.02 22.23
C PHE A 102 -3.74 -66.21 20.75
N ALA A 103 -4.62 -65.39 20.17
CA ALA A 103 -5.07 -65.56 18.80
C ALA A 103 -3.92 -65.37 17.80
N PRO A 104 -3.66 -66.35 16.91
CA PRO A 104 -2.70 -66.19 15.83
C PRO A 104 -3.09 -65.06 14.89
N VAL A 105 -2.09 -64.45 14.24
CA VAL A 105 -2.30 -63.37 13.25
C VAL A 105 -3.36 -63.76 12.22
N LYS A 106 -3.28 -64.96 11.63
CA LYS A 106 -4.25 -65.45 10.63
C LYS A 106 -5.70 -65.48 11.16
N THR A 107 -5.90 -65.79 12.44
CA THR A 107 -7.23 -65.80 13.06
C THR A 107 -7.72 -64.37 13.27
N LEU A 108 -6.85 -63.47 13.73
CA LEU A 108 -7.14 -62.04 13.87
C LEU A 108 -7.48 -61.39 12.52
N GLU A 109 -6.76 -61.73 11.45
CA GLU A 109 -7.05 -61.24 10.09
C GLU A 109 -8.46 -61.65 9.64
N LYS A 110 -8.83 -62.91 9.81
CA LYS A 110 -10.19 -63.39 9.49
C LYS A 110 -11.23 -62.70 10.35
N LEU A 111 -10.97 -62.57 11.65
CA LEU A 111 -11.88 -61.93 12.59
C LEU A 111 -12.12 -60.45 12.25
N ALA A 112 -11.09 -59.73 11.77
CA ALA A 112 -11.22 -58.32 11.37
C ALA A 112 -12.19 -58.08 10.20
N PHE A 113 -12.58 -59.12 9.45
CA PHE A 113 -13.61 -59.02 8.41
C PHE A 113 -14.91 -59.74 8.76
N ALA A 114 -14.90 -60.68 9.71
CA ALA A 114 -16.08 -61.36 10.20
C ALA A 114 -16.81 -60.60 11.32
N GLU A 115 -16.09 -59.78 12.09
CA GLU A 115 -16.66 -59.03 13.22
C GLU A 115 -17.62 -57.94 12.76
N LYS A 116 -18.81 -57.93 13.37
CA LYS A 116 -19.90 -56.99 13.04
C LYS A 116 -19.78 -55.70 13.83
N GLU A 117 -19.18 -55.75 15.01
CA GLU A 117 -18.99 -54.56 15.85
C GLU A 117 -17.85 -53.69 15.31
N LEU A 118 -18.21 -52.47 14.89
CA LEU A 118 -17.29 -51.52 14.27
C LEU A 118 -16.05 -51.22 15.13
N GLN A 119 -16.25 -51.01 16.43
CA GLN A 119 -15.16 -50.64 17.36
C GLN A 119 -14.15 -51.77 17.53
N VAL A 120 -14.61 -53.01 17.63
CA VAL A 120 -13.73 -54.19 17.71
C VAL A 120 -12.98 -54.37 16.39
N ARG A 121 -13.66 -54.20 15.26
CA ARG A 121 -13.05 -54.25 13.93
C ARG A 121 -11.92 -53.24 13.75
N VAL A 122 -12.14 -51.99 14.16
CA VAL A 122 -11.11 -50.93 14.11
C VAL A 122 -9.93 -51.26 15.03
N LYS A 123 -10.19 -51.72 16.26
CA LYS A 123 -9.12 -52.14 17.19
C LYS A 123 -8.27 -53.28 16.63
N LEU A 124 -8.89 -54.27 15.99
CA LEU A 124 -8.19 -55.38 15.34
C LEU A 124 -7.31 -54.88 14.19
N LEU A 125 -7.82 -54.02 13.32
CA LEU A 125 -7.06 -53.45 12.21
C LEU A 125 -5.89 -52.59 12.70
N LYS A 126 -6.09 -51.77 13.75
CA LYS A 126 -5.02 -51.00 14.40
C LYS A 126 -3.93 -51.90 14.97
N ARG A 127 -4.31 -53.00 15.64
CA ARG A 127 -3.37 -53.96 16.21
C ARG A 127 -2.60 -54.73 15.15
N LEU A 128 -3.27 -55.15 14.08
CA LEU A 128 -2.64 -55.89 12.99
C LEU A 128 -1.64 -55.03 12.22
N ALA A 129 -1.86 -53.70 12.16
CA ALA A 129 -1.00 -52.72 11.51
C ALA A 129 -0.55 -53.15 10.10
N ASN A 130 -1.41 -53.89 9.38
CA ASN A 130 -1.10 -54.48 8.09
C ASN A 130 -1.70 -53.62 6.97
N PRO A 131 -0.88 -52.98 6.12
CA PRO A 131 -1.35 -52.07 5.07
C PRO A 131 -2.36 -52.71 4.11
N LYS A 132 -2.18 -53.98 3.74
CA LYS A 132 -3.08 -54.67 2.79
C LYS A 132 -4.47 -54.88 3.38
N LEU A 133 -4.56 -55.13 4.69
CA LEU A 133 -5.83 -55.31 5.37
C LEU A 133 -6.53 -53.98 5.59
N VAL A 134 -5.78 -52.93 5.95
CA VAL A 134 -6.31 -51.57 6.04
C VAL A 134 -6.85 -51.12 4.68
N GLU A 135 -6.10 -51.35 3.60
CA GLU A 135 -6.53 -51.02 2.23
C GLU A 135 -7.84 -51.73 1.87
N LYS A 136 -7.91 -53.05 2.10
CA LYS A 136 -9.11 -53.84 1.82
C LYS A 136 -10.31 -53.38 2.67
N ALA A 137 -10.11 -53.24 3.98
CA ALA A 137 -11.16 -52.83 4.91
C ALA A 137 -11.68 -51.42 4.62
N PHE A 138 -10.81 -50.51 4.15
CA PHE A 138 -11.20 -49.17 3.77
C PHE A 138 -12.04 -49.16 2.48
N LYS A 139 -11.65 -49.93 1.45
CA LYS A 139 -12.39 -50.01 0.17
C LYS A 139 -13.78 -50.61 0.33
N GLU A 140 -13.89 -51.66 1.15
CA GLU A 140 -15.14 -52.41 1.38
C GLU A 140 -15.98 -51.85 2.54
N GLY A 141 -15.44 -50.86 3.27
CA GLY A 141 -16.02 -50.35 4.51
C GLY A 141 -17.18 -49.37 4.33
N SER A 142 -17.96 -49.19 5.41
CA SER A 142 -18.93 -48.09 5.52
C SER A 142 -18.22 -46.74 5.74
N GLU A 143 -18.96 -45.65 5.62
CA GLU A 143 -18.41 -44.30 5.85
C GLU A 143 -17.85 -44.14 7.27
N GLU A 144 -18.53 -44.69 8.28
CA GLU A 144 -18.08 -44.61 9.69
C GLU A 144 -16.79 -45.42 9.92
N LEU A 145 -16.64 -46.55 9.23
CA LEU A 145 -15.40 -47.33 9.28
C LEU A 145 -14.26 -46.58 8.59
N GLN A 146 -14.50 -46.01 7.41
CA GLN A 146 -13.50 -45.23 6.69
C GLN A 146 -13.02 -44.05 7.55
N ALA A 147 -13.93 -43.33 8.22
CA ALA A 147 -13.59 -42.21 9.08
C ALA A 147 -12.63 -42.60 10.21
N GLN A 148 -12.81 -43.77 10.83
CA GLN A 148 -11.94 -44.28 11.90
C GLN A 148 -10.61 -44.86 11.40
N LEU A 149 -10.50 -45.17 10.11
CA LEU A 149 -9.28 -45.73 9.50
C LEU A 149 -8.39 -44.67 8.84
N VAL A 150 -8.83 -43.41 8.73
CA VAL A 150 -8.07 -42.31 8.08
C VAL A 150 -6.63 -42.21 8.59
N GLU A 151 -6.44 -42.23 9.91
CA GLU A 151 -5.11 -42.13 10.54
C GLU A 151 -4.18 -43.28 10.11
N LEU A 152 -4.70 -44.51 10.02
CA LEU A 152 -3.93 -45.66 9.53
C LEU A 152 -3.62 -45.53 8.03
N VAL A 153 -4.57 -45.02 7.24
CA VAL A 153 -4.36 -44.78 5.81
C VAL A 153 -3.23 -43.77 5.57
N ILE A 154 -3.20 -42.70 6.37
CA ILE A 154 -2.14 -41.69 6.33
C ILE A 154 -0.80 -42.31 6.77
N THR A 155 -0.77 -42.96 7.93
CA THR A 155 0.45 -43.57 8.51
C THR A 155 1.08 -44.60 7.59
N HIS A 156 0.28 -45.40 6.89
CA HIS A 156 0.74 -46.40 5.94
C HIS A 156 0.92 -45.89 4.50
N GLN A 157 0.80 -44.57 4.27
CA GLN A 157 0.95 -43.94 2.95
C GLN A 157 0.02 -44.51 1.87
N LEU A 158 -1.19 -44.94 2.25
CA LEU A 158 -2.19 -45.54 1.37
C LEU A 158 -3.16 -44.51 0.76
N ILE A 159 -2.90 -43.22 0.93
CA ILE A 159 -3.80 -42.13 0.52
C ILE A 159 -4.07 -42.17 -1.00
N LYS A 160 -3.01 -42.25 -1.81
CA LYS A 160 -3.10 -42.28 -3.28
C LYS A 160 -4.07 -43.34 -3.82
N PRO A 161 -3.96 -44.63 -3.43
CA PRO A 161 -4.90 -45.65 -3.90
C PRO A 161 -6.30 -45.56 -3.27
N LEU A 162 -6.46 -44.93 -2.10
CA LEU A 162 -7.70 -44.98 -1.32
C LEU A 162 -8.59 -43.74 -1.37
N VAL A 163 -8.05 -42.56 -1.68
CA VAL A 163 -8.83 -41.30 -1.69
C VAL A 163 -10.05 -41.38 -2.63
N LYS A 164 -9.93 -42.07 -3.77
CA LYS A 164 -11.03 -42.29 -4.72
C LYS A 164 -12.15 -43.19 -4.19
N HIS A 165 -11.88 -43.96 -3.15
CA HIS A 165 -12.84 -44.86 -2.48
C HIS A 165 -13.40 -44.25 -1.19
N ALA A 166 -12.82 -43.15 -0.71
CA ALA A 166 -13.23 -42.48 0.50
C ALA A 166 -14.58 -41.77 0.33
N LYS A 167 -15.39 -41.77 1.38
CA LYS A 167 -16.72 -41.17 1.43
C LYS A 167 -16.83 -40.18 2.58
N GLY A 168 -17.74 -39.21 2.42
CA GLY A 168 -18.07 -38.16 3.39
C GLY A 168 -16.89 -37.66 4.22
N GLY A 169 -16.95 -37.82 5.55
CA GLY A 169 -15.93 -37.30 6.47
C GLY A 169 -14.51 -37.85 6.20
N ALA A 170 -14.37 -39.11 5.79
CA ALA A 170 -13.08 -39.70 5.48
C ALA A 170 -12.45 -39.08 4.22
N LYS A 171 -13.28 -38.78 3.20
CA LYS A 171 -12.82 -38.14 1.97
C LYS A 171 -12.31 -36.73 2.26
N ALA A 172 -13.08 -35.93 2.99
CA ALA A 172 -12.69 -34.58 3.37
C ALA A 172 -11.36 -34.56 4.15
N ALA A 173 -11.17 -35.50 5.09
CA ALA A 173 -9.94 -35.60 5.87
C ALA A 173 -8.71 -35.98 5.00
N LEU A 174 -8.85 -36.93 4.08
CA LEU A 174 -7.77 -37.30 3.17
C LEU A 174 -7.44 -36.19 2.17
N GLU A 175 -8.43 -35.50 1.61
CA GLU A 175 -8.22 -34.36 0.72
C GLU A 175 -7.56 -33.18 1.44
N THR A 176 -7.97 -32.91 2.69
CA THR A 176 -7.32 -31.90 3.54
C THR A 176 -5.86 -32.25 3.80
N HIS A 177 -5.55 -33.53 4.05
CA HIS A 177 -4.18 -33.98 4.24
C HIS A 177 -3.33 -33.80 2.97
N ILE A 178 -3.85 -34.20 1.81
CA ILE A 178 -3.18 -34.00 0.51
C ILE A 178 -2.89 -32.52 0.27
N GLU A 179 -3.87 -31.65 0.55
CA GLU A 179 -3.71 -30.21 0.39
C GLU A 179 -2.67 -29.64 1.36
N ASN A 180 -2.67 -30.08 2.61
CA ASN A 180 -1.67 -29.67 3.59
C ASN A 180 -0.25 -30.13 3.20
N GLU A 181 -0.08 -31.35 2.68
CA GLU A 181 1.20 -31.82 2.15
C GLU A 181 1.65 -30.98 0.95
N ARG A 182 0.71 -30.64 0.05
CA ARG A 182 0.99 -29.78 -1.10
C ARG A 182 1.44 -28.39 -0.65
N LEU A 183 0.69 -27.75 0.24
CA LEU A 183 1.02 -26.43 0.80
C LEU A 183 2.36 -26.47 1.54
N ALA A 184 2.65 -27.53 2.30
CA ALA A 184 3.93 -27.68 3.00
C ALA A 184 5.14 -27.81 2.06
N ILE A 185 4.94 -28.19 0.80
CA ILE A 185 5.99 -28.23 -0.23
C ILE A 185 6.05 -26.92 -1.02
N GLU A 186 4.89 -26.42 -1.46
CA GLU A 186 4.81 -25.25 -2.35
C GLU A 186 5.06 -23.93 -1.61
N MET A 187 4.45 -23.73 -0.44
CA MET A 187 4.49 -22.45 0.27
C MET A 187 5.89 -22.05 0.73
N PRO A 188 6.74 -22.94 1.29
CA PRO A 188 8.10 -22.55 1.66
C PRO A 188 8.89 -22.05 0.45
N LEU A 189 8.80 -22.74 -0.70
CA LEU A 189 9.47 -22.33 -1.94
C LEU A 189 8.97 -20.98 -2.45
N GLN A 190 7.65 -20.76 -2.41
CA GLN A 190 7.05 -19.48 -2.81
C GLN A 190 7.49 -18.34 -1.89
N VAL A 191 7.44 -18.55 -0.57
CA VAL A 191 7.85 -17.55 0.43
C VAL A 191 9.36 -17.28 0.34
N GLU A 192 10.21 -18.30 0.15
CA GLU A 192 11.65 -18.11 -0.08
C GLU A 192 11.95 -17.33 -1.37
N SER A 193 11.21 -17.58 -2.44
CA SER A 193 11.34 -16.82 -3.68
C SER A 193 10.91 -15.35 -3.47
N ALA A 194 9.75 -15.13 -2.84
CA ALA A 194 9.21 -13.81 -2.58
C ALA A 194 10.14 -12.98 -1.67
N THR A 195 10.62 -13.56 -0.57
CA THR A 195 11.60 -12.93 0.33
C THR A 195 12.87 -12.52 -0.42
N ARG A 196 13.42 -13.40 -1.27
CA ARG A 196 14.60 -13.10 -2.09
C ARG A 196 14.35 -11.93 -3.04
N VAL A 197 13.22 -11.93 -3.74
CA VAL A 197 12.85 -10.86 -4.68
C VAL A 197 12.67 -9.52 -3.96
N ILE A 198 11.95 -9.51 -2.84
CA ILE A 198 11.71 -8.28 -2.07
C ILE A 198 13.03 -7.71 -1.54
N LEU A 199 13.88 -8.53 -0.92
CA LEU A 199 15.19 -8.07 -0.41
C LEU A 199 16.10 -7.56 -1.54
N ALA A 200 16.10 -8.23 -2.70
CA ALA A 200 16.86 -7.77 -3.86
C ALA A 200 16.35 -6.41 -4.37
N LYS A 201 15.03 -6.24 -4.49
CA LYS A 201 14.42 -4.97 -4.89
C LYS A 201 14.72 -3.85 -3.89
N LEU A 202 14.55 -4.11 -2.59
CA LEU A 202 14.89 -3.15 -1.53
C LEU A 202 16.35 -2.73 -1.60
N ASN A 203 17.27 -3.67 -1.80
CA ASN A 203 18.69 -3.35 -1.93
C ASN A 203 19.00 -2.57 -3.22
N ALA A 204 18.33 -2.88 -4.33
CA ALA A 204 18.50 -2.16 -5.61
C ALA A 204 18.00 -0.70 -5.56
N LEU A 205 17.04 -0.38 -4.68
CA LEU A 205 16.58 1.00 -4.49
C LEU A 205 17.70 1.93 -3.99
N ARG A 206 18.74 1.38 -3.35
CA ARG A 206 19.90 2.16 -2.86
C ARG A 206 20.76 2.75 -3.99
N GLU A 207 20.63 2.23 -5.21
CA GLU A 207 21.36 2.73 -6.38
C GLU A 207 20.60 3.85 -7.11
N LYS A 208 19.33 4.07 -6.77
CA LYS A 208 18.48 5.11 -7.36
C LYS A 208 18.55 6.40 -6.56
N THR A 209 18.44 7.54 -7.23
CA THR A 209 18.57 8.87 -6.60
C THR A 209 17.27 9.68 -6.58
N ASP A 210 16.26 9.27 -7.35
CA ASP A 210 14.98 9.97 -7.42
C ASP A 210 14.13 9.66 -6.18
N PHE A 211 14.04 10.63 -5.26
CA PHE A 211 13.24 10.51 -4.04
C PHE A 211 11.77 10.21 -4.33
N GLY A 212 11.19 10.80 -5.38
CA GLY A 212 9.79 10.64 -5.74
C GLY A 212 9.43 9.21 -6.19
N VAL A 213 10.44 8.44 -6.61
CA VAL A 213 10.29 7.02 -6.99
C VAL A 213 10.74 6.09 -5.87
N VAL A 214 11.87 6.40 -5.22
CA VAL A 214 12.50 5.52 -4.23
C VAL A 214 11.65 5.41 -2.96
N ASN A 215 11.15 6.52 -2.42
CA ASN A 215 10.38 6.51 -1.18
C ASN A 215 9.07 5.70 -1.27
N PRO A 216 8.19 5.91 -2.28
CA PRO A 216 6.98 5.09 -2.39
C PRO A 216 7.29 3.62 -2.70
N GLN A 217 8.25 3.33 -3.58
CA GLN A 217 8.64 1.93 -3.88
C GLN A 217 9.19 1.21 -2.64
N ALA A 218 9.96 1.90 -1.79
CA ALA A 218 10.44 1.34 -0.53
C ALA A 218 9.26 1.01 0.40
N GLY A 219 8.31 1.94 0.56
CA GLY A 219 7.10 1.73 1.35
C GLY A 219 6.26 0.54 0.87
N GLU A 220 6.02 0.43 -0.43
CA GLU A 220 5.30 -0.71 -1.02
C GLU A 220 6.00 -2.05 -0.76
N LEU A 221 7.32 -2.10 -0.93
CA LEU A 221 8.10 -3.31 -0.68
C LEU A 221 8.15 -3.70 0.80
N MET A 222 8.18 -2.73 1.72
CA MET A 222 8.07 -2.97 3.15
C MET A 222 6.71 -3.54 3.55
N VAL A 223 5.61 -3.04 2.94
CA VAL A 223 4.28 -3.62 3.13
C VAL A 223 4.21 -5.04 2.57
N GLN A 224 4.78 -5.28 1.38
CA GLN A 224 4.86 -6.64 0.81
C GLN A 224 5.65 -7.59 1.71
N TRP A 225 6.73 -7.11 2.34
CA TRP A 225 7.48 -7.91 3.33
C TRP A 225 6.63 -8.32 4.52
N GLN A 226 5.89 -7.37 5.11
CA GLN A 226 5.01 -7.63 6.25
C GLN A 226 3.85 -8.58 5.93
N ALA A 227 3.40 -8.61 4.68
CA ALA A 227 2.34 -9.49 4.21
C ALA A 227 2.79 -10.95 3.98
N LEU A 228 4.09 -11.25 4.06
CA LEU A 228 4.61 -12.60 3.85
C LEU A 228 4.23 -13.54 5.00
N GLU A 229 3.69 -14.71 4.66
CA GLU A 229 3.41 -15.76 5.63
C GLU A 229 4.69 -16.53 6.01
N LEU A 230 5.54 -15.92 6.84
CA LEU A 230 6.82 -16.51 7.26
C LEU A 230 6.67 -17.80 8.09
N LYS A 231 5.45 -18.13 8.55
CA LYS A 231 5.11 -19.39 9.26
C LYS A 231 5.46 -20.67 8.47
N TRP A 232 5.60 -20.56 7.15
CA TRP A 232 5.99 -21.68 6.28
C TRP A 232 7.50 -21.95 6.27
N LEU A 233 8.31 -21.07 6.89
CA LEU A 233 9.75 -21.23 6.99
C LEU A 233 10.15 -21.67 8.41
N SER A 234 11.32 -22.30 8.53
CA SER A 234 11.91 -22.64 9.84
C SER A 234 12.32 -21.38 10.61
N ASP A 235 12.24 -21.42 11.94
CA ASP A 235 12.61 -20.30 12.83
C ASP A 235 14.04 -19.77 12.57
N GLU A 236 15.00 -20.65 12.32
CA GLU A 236 16.38 -20.26 12.00
C GLU A 236 16.45 -19.43 10.71
N ARG A 237 15.65 -19.81 9.71
CA ARG A 237 15.59 -19.13 8.42
C ARG A 237 14.91 -17.76 8.54
N VAL A 238 13.85 -17.67 9.33
CA VAL A 238 13.15 -16.41 9.62
C VAL A 238 14.12 -15.42 10.28
N LYS A 239 14.86 -15.84 11.31
CA LYS A 239 15.88 -14.99 11.96
C LYS A 239 16.93 -14.46 10.97
N LEU A 240 17.45 -15.34 10.12
CA LEU A 240 18.44 -14.96 9.10
C LEU A 240 17.88 -13.95 8.07
N LEU A 241 16.61 -14.09 7.72
CA LEU A 241 15.92 -13.18 6.81
C LEU A 241 15.63 -11.83 7.46
N ASP A 242 15.24 -11.81 8.73
CA ASP A 242 15.02 -10.59 9.51
C ASP A 242 16.31 -9.79 9.68
N GLU A 243 17.42 -10.44 10.00
CA GLU A 243 18.74 -9.78 10.08
C GLU A 243 19.12 -9.11 8.75
N LYS A 244 18.90 -9.81 7.63
CA LYS A 244 19.14 -9.26 6.29
C LYS A 244 18.21 -8.11 5.97
N TYR A 245 16.93 -8.24 6.28
CA TYR A 245 15.93 -7.21 6.08
C TYR A 245 16.32 -5.95 6.85
N ILE A 246 16.57 -6.05 8.16
CA ILE A 246 16.99 -4.94 9.01
C ILE A 246 18.26 -4.27 8.48
N SER A 247 19.26 -5.06 8.05
CA SER A 247 20.50 -4.52 7.49
C SER A 247 20.26 -3.72 6.21
N ILE A 248 19.39 -4.21 5.31
CA ILE A 248 19.07 -3.55 4.05
C ILE A 248 18.22 -2.30 4.31
N THR A 249 17.18 -2.39 5.15
CA THR A 249 16.29 -1.27 5.44
C THR A 249 17.01 -0.15 6.16
N THR A 250 17.83 -0.44 7.17
CA THR A 250 18.64 0.59 7.86
C THR A 250 19.51 1.38 6.87
N LYS A 251 20.12 0.69 5.91
CA LYS A 251 20.94 1.35 4.87
C LYS A 251 20.10 2.10 3.84
N LEU A 252 18.92 1.57 3.50
CA LEU A 252 17.99 2.20 2.57
C LEU A 252 17.38 3.47 3.17
N ASP A 253 16.98 3.44 4.45
CA ASP A 253 16.41 4.57 5.16
C ASP A 253 17.40 5.72 5.27
N ALA A 254 18.68 5.41 5.57
CA ALA A 254 19.75 6.41 5.56
C ALA A 254 19.94 7.04 4.16
N HIS A 255 19.84 6.24 3.10
CA HIS A 255 19.91 6.73 1.72
C HIS A 255 18.68 7.57 1.35
N ILE A 256 17.48 7.15 1.76
CA ILE A 256 16.23 7.89 1.56
C ILE A 256 16.30 9.26 2.21
N GLU A 257 16.78 9.36 3.45
CA GLU A 257 16.94 10.65 4.13
C GLU A 257 17.96 11.55 3.42
N GLN A 258 19.05 10.99 2.87
CA GLN A 258 20.00 11.75 2.09
C GLN A 258 19.37 12.33 0.81
N ILE A 259 18.69 11.51 0.01
CA ILE A 259 18.07 11.98 -1.25
C ILE A 259 16.86 12.90 -0.98
N LYS A 260 16.14 12.70 0.13
CA LYS A 260 15.06 13.59 0.59
C LYS A 260 15.60 14.98 0.90
N ALA A 261 16.70 15.08 1.63
CA ALA A 261 17.33 16.37 1.93
C ALA A 261 17.81 17.09 0.65
N VAL A 262 18.26 16.36 -0.37
CA VAL A 262 18.60 16.94 -1.68
C VAL A 262 17.34 17.40 -2.41
N HIS A 263 16.30 16.57 -2.46
CA HIS A 263 15.02 16.89 -3.09
C HIS A 263 14.36 18.12 -2.46
N ASP A 264 14.31 18.19 -1.14
CA ASP A 264 13.73 19.32 -0.41
C ASP A 264 14.48 20.63 -0.70
N LYS A 265 15.82 20.58 -0.79
CA LYS A 265 16.63 21.74 -1.19
C LYS A 265 16.37 22.16 -2.64
N GLU A 266 16.24 21.21 -3.56
CA GLU A 266 15.90 21.50 -4.95
C GLU A 266 14.50 22.11 -5.08
N GLN A 267 13.51 21.58 -4.36
CA GLN A 267 12.15 22.11 -4.32
C GLN A 267 12.12 23.54 -3.74
N GLN A 268 12.82 23.78 -2.64
CA GLN A 268 12.94 25.13 -2.07
C GLN A 268 13.59 26.10 -3.05
N LYS A 269 14.65 25.69 -3.74
CA LYS A 269 15.31 26.51 -4.76
C LYS A 269 14.39 26.82 -5.93
N LEU A 270 13.63 25.84 -6.42
CA LEU A 270 12.66 26.03 -7.50
C LEU A 270 11.53 26.97 -7.08
N ALA A 271 10.97 26.78 -5.88
CA ALA A 271 9.93 27.65 -5.32
C ALA A 271 10.43 29.09 -5.15
N LEU A 272 11.66 29.29 -4.68
CA LEU A 272 12.29 30.61 -4.58
C LEU A 272 12.45 31.25 -5.96
N GLN A 273 12.93 30.50 -6.96
CA GLN A 273 13.08 30.99 -8.34
C GLN A 273 11.74 31.38 -8.95
N GLN A 274 10.69 30.59 -8.74
CA GLN A 274 9.33 30.91 -9.20
C GLN A 274 8.80 32.18 -8.53
N ARG A 275 8.97 32.31 -7.21
CA ARG A 275 8.58 33.52 -6.47
C ARG A 275 9.33 34.75 -6.97
N GLN A 276 10.62 34.63 -7.24
CA GLN A 276 11.46 35.69 -7.82
C GLN A 276 10.98 36.12 -9.20
N LEU A 277 10.61 35.17 -10.06
CA LEU A 277 10.13 35.44 -11.40
C LEU A 277 8.76 36.14 -11.37
N LEU A 278 7.83 35.67 -10.53
CA LEU A 278 6.53 36.32 -10.33
C LEU A 278 6.67 37.73 -9.75
N ALA A 279 7.58 37.92 -8.79
CA ALA A 279 7.87 39.24 -8.23
C ALA A 279 8.39 40.20 -9.31
N LEU A 280 9.34 39.75 -10.15
CA LEU A 280 9.85 40.55 -11.26
C LEU A 280 8.74 40.93 -12.25
N ALA A 281 7.90 39.96 -12.66
CA ALA A 281 6.78 40.23 -13.55
C ALA A 281 5.79 41.24 -12.96
N THR A 282 5.54 41.17 -11.64
CA THR A 282 4.68 42.13 -10.93
C THR A 282 5.29 43.54 -10.96
N LEU A 283 6.61 43.67 -10.76
CA LEU A 283 7.30 44.94 -10.82
C LEU A 283 7.33 45.52 -12.25
N GLU A 284 7.52 44.68 -13.26
CA GLU A 284 7.48 45.10 -14.67
C GLU A 284 6.07 45.59 -15.06
N ALA A 285 5.01 44.91 -14.62
CA ALA A 285 3.63 45.36 -14.81
C ALA A 285 3.36 46.70 -14.12
N LEU A 286 3.81 46.88 -12.87
CA LEU A 286 3.70 48.16 -12.17
C LEU A 286 4.50 49.27 -12.84
N THR A 287 5.66 48.94 -13.42
CA THR A 287 6.46 49.89 -14.21
C THR A 287 5.66 50.40 -15.39
N GLU A 288 5.08 49.48 -16.17
CA GLU A 288 4.29 49.81 -17.35
C GLU A 288 3.01 50.58 -17.01
N GLU A 289 2.30 50.19 -15.95
CA GLU A 289 1.11 50.91 -15.46
C GLU A 289 1.44 52.36 -15.06
N ILE A 290 2.51 52.56 -14.30
CA ILE A 290 2.95 53.90 -13.86
C ILE A 290 3.46 54.71 -15.05
N GLU A 291 4.27 54.13 -15.93
CA GLU A 291 4.83 54.79 -17.11
C GLU A 291 3.73 55.24 -18.08
N ASN A 292 2.75 54.37 -18.38
CA ASN A 292 1.62 54.70 -19.24
C ASN A 292 0.73 55.79 -18.62
N ALA A 293 0.43 55.71 -17.33
CA ALA A 293 -0.38 56.71 -16.64
C ALA A 293 0.34 58.06 -16.52
N LEU A 294 1.66 58.06 -16.33
CA LEU A 294 2.48 59.27 -16.38
C LEU A 294 2.46 59.88 -17.79
N GLN A 295 2.66 59.08 -18.83
CA GLN A 295 2.64 59.58 -20.21
C GLN A 295 1.29 60.20 -20.57
N LEU A 296 0.19 59.50 -20.26
CA LEU A 296 -1.16 60.03 -20.46
C LEU A 296 -1.38 61.31 -19.65
N GLY A 297 -0.96 61.33 -18.38
CA GLY A 297 -1.07 62.49 -17.51
C GLY A 297 -0.32 63.73 -18.01
N LEU A 298 0.82 63.52 -18.67
CA LEU A 298 1.58 64.59 -19.30
C LEU A 298 0.88 65.15 -20.56
N GLU A 299 0.14 64.32 -21.30
CA GLU A 299 -0.64 64.74 -22.48
C GLU A 299 -1.97 65.41 -22.10
N THR A 300 -2.66 64.90 -21.07
CA THR A 300 -3.93 65.41 -20.55
C THR A 300 -3.86 65.71 -19.04
N PRO A 301 -3.25 66.85 -18.65
CA PRO A 301 -2.99 67.17 -17.24
C PRO A 301 -4.25 67.24 -16.35
N GLU A 302 -5.41 67.53 -16.94
CA GLU A 302 -6.70 67.55 -16.25
C GLU A 302 -7.20 66.16 -15.82
N GLN A 303 -6.65 65.08 -16.38
CA GLN A 303 -7.08 63.70 -16.15
C GLN A 303 -6.12 62.91 -15.24
N ILE A 304 -5.04 63.55 -14.76
CA ILE A 304 -4.08 62.91 -13.85
C ILE A 304 -4.77 62.49 -12.56
N GLN A 305 -4.74 61.19 -12.25
CA GLN A 305 -5.17 60.65 -10.96
C GLN A 305 -3.97 60.49 -10.02
N GLN A 306 -3.59 61.59 -9.36
CA GLN A 306 -2.42 61.61 -8.45
C GLN A 306 -2.53 60.55 -7.34
N ASP A 307 -3.69 60.45 -6.68
CA ASP A 307 -3.91 59.47 -5.61
C ASP A 307 -3.74 58.02 -6.09
N TRP A 308 -4.12 57.73 -7.33
CA TRP A 308 -3.93 56.41 -7.93
C TRP A 308 -2.45 56.14 -8.23
N LEU A 309 -1.72 57.11 -8.77
CA LEU A 309 -0.29 57.01 -9.02
C LEU A 309 0.49 56.83 -7.71
N ASP A 310 0.16 57.61 -6.67
CA ASP A 310 0.79 57.50 -5.35
C ASP A 310 0.49 56.14 -4.69
N ALA A 311 -0.73 55.61 -4.84
CA ALA A 311 -1.08 54.26 -4.41
C ALA A 311 -0.28 53.19 -5.16
N LYS A 312 -0.08 53.33 -6.48
CA LYS A 312 0.74 52.41 -7.29
C LYS A 312 2.22 52.48 -6.96
N VAL A 313 2.73 53.67 -6.68
CA VAL A 313 4.10 53.87 -6.18
C VAL A 313 4.28 53.22 -4.81
N ALA A 314 3.30 53.39 -3.90
CA ALA A 314 3.32 52.72 -2.61
C ALA A 314 3.30 51.19 -2.76
N GLN A 315 2.44 50.66 -3.65
CA GLN A 315 2.37 49.24 -3.98
C GLN A 315 3.70 48.71 -4.53
N ALA A 316 4.35 49.45 -5.44
CA ALA A 316 5.64 49.07 -6.01
C ALA A 316 6.77 49.12 -4.97
N LYS A 317 6.81 50.13 -4.10
CA LYS A 317 7.77 50.20 -2.98
C LYS A 317 7.60 49.05 -2.00
N GLN A 318 6.35 48.72 -1.67
CA GLN A 318 6.03 47.59 -0.81
C GLN A 318 6.50 46.28 -1.45
N ALA A 319 6.15 46.06 -2.73
CA ALA A 319 6.59 44.89 -3.48
C ALA A 319 8.12 44.75 -3.52
N ILE A 320 8.87 45.84 -3.73
CA ILE A 320 10.34 45.85 -3.70
C ILE A 320 10.88 45.47 -2.31
N SER A 321 10.25 45.93 -1.23
CA SER A 321 10.70 45.65 0.14
C SER A 321 10.37 44.24 0.64
N GLU A 322 9.25 43.67 0.21
CA GLU A 322 8.74 42.39 0.71
C GLU A 322 9.21 41.18 -0.13
N THR A 323 9.72 41.42 -1.34
CA THR A 323 10.17 40.34 -2.23
C THR A 323 11.69 40.22 -2.26
N GLU A 324 12.19 39.01 -2.01
CA GLU A 324 13.58 38.67 -2.26
C GLU A 324 13.83 38.53 -3.77
N LEU A 325 14.06 39.64 -4.46
CA LEU A 325 14.40 39.65 -5.87
C LEU A 325 15.75 38.96 -6.13
N ALA A 326 15.86 38.34 -7.31
CA ALA A 326 17.13 37.79 -7.75
C ALA A 326 18.17 38.91 -7.91
N ASN A 327 19.40 38.71 -7.43
CA ASN A 327 20.51 39.65 -7.63
C ASN A 327 21.08 39.52 -9.06
N ASN A 328 20.25 39.79 -10.06
CA ASN A 328 20.62 39.75 -11.48
C ASN A 328 20.47 41.14 -12.11
N ALA A 329 20.98 41.30 -13.33
CA ALA A 329 20.94 42.59 -14.03
C ALA A 329 19.51 43.06 -14.31
N GLN A 330 18.58 42.14 -14.61
CA GLN A 330 17.20 42.47 -14.95
C GLN A 330 16.42 43.05 -13.76
N SER A 331 16.50 42.42 -12.59
CA SER A 331 15.87 42.92 -11.35
C SER A 331 16.43 44.28 -10.95
N LYS A 332 17.76 44.49 -11.07
CA LYS A 332 18.36 45.82 -10.83
C LYS A 332 17.84 46.88 -11.80
N LEU A 333 17.70 46.51 -13.07
CA LEU A 333 17.19 47.41 -14.11
C LEU A 333 15.73 47.78 -13.83
N ALA A 334 14.87 46.81 -13.52
CA ALA A 334 13.47 47.02 -13.15
C ALA A 334 13.31 47.95 -11.93
N VAL A 335 14.07 47.70 -10.86
CA VAL A 335 14.07 48.57 -9.66
C VAL A 335 14.54 49.98 -10.01
N SER A 336 15.63 50.13 -10.77
CA SER A 336 16.14 51.45 -11.16
C SER A 336 15.17 52.24 -12.05
N LYS A 337 14.37 51.55 -12.88
CA LYS A 337 13.30 52.18 -13.68
C LYS A 337 12.18 52.67 -12.77
N LEU A 338 11.70 51.84 -11.86
CA LEU A 338 10.68 52.22 -10.88
C LEU A 338 11.12 53.40 -10.02
N GLU A 339 12.37 53.41 -9.52
CA GLU A 339 12.91 54.54 -8.75
C GLU A 339 12.86 55.85 -9.53
N LYS A 340 13.19 55.82 -10.83
CA LYS A 340 13.05 57.00 -11.70
C LYS A 340 11.58 57.43 -11.82
N LEU A 341 10.67 56.50 -12.07
CA LEU A 341 9.24 56.80 -12.15
C LEU A 341 8.71 57.36 -10.82
N PHE A 342 9.16 56.86 -9.67
CA PHE A 342 8.77 57.38 -8.36
C PHE A 342 9.17 58.85 -8.21
N THR A 343 10.36 59.23 -8.66
CA THR A 343 10.78 60.64 -8.64
C THR A 343 9.95 61.52 -9.59
N GLN A 344 9.46 60.95 -10.71
CA GLN A 344 8.59 61.67 -11.64
C GLN A 344 7.19 61.87 -11.06
N VAL A 345 6.59 60.83 -10.48
CA VAL A 345 5.29 60.91 -9.79
C VAL A 345 5.33 61.92 -8.64
N ALA A 346 6.44 61.97 -7.88
CA ALA A 346 6.59 62.93 -6.78
C ALA A 346 6.65 64.40 -7.24
N LYS A 347 7.14 64.67 -8.46
CA LYS A 347 7.23 66.03 -9.05
C LYS A 347 5.95 66.45 -9.78
N LEU A 348 5.05 65.51 -10.02
CA LEU A 348 3.85 65.67 -10.82
C LEU A 348 2.88 66.75 -10.27
N PRO A 349 2.70 66.93 -8.94
CA PRO A 349 1.89 68.02 -8.40
C PRO A 349 2.42 69.41 -8.77
N GLU A 350 3.75 69.62 -8.70
CA GLU A 350 4.39 70.89 -9.08
C GLU A 350 4.18 71.18 -10.57
N LEU A 351 4.29 70.16 -11.42
CA LEU A 351 4.06 70.27 -12.86
C LEU A 351 2.59 70.58 -13.18
N THR A 352 1.65 69.91 -12.52
CA THR A 352 0.20 70.15 -12.71
C THR A 352 -0.18 71.57 -12.32
N ILE A 353 0.36 72.10 -11.20
CA ILE A 353 0.16 73.48 -10.78
C ILE A 353 0.73 74.45 -11.83
N ALA A 354 1.97 74.25 -12.27
CA ALA A 354 2.60 75.10 -13.28
C ALA A 354 1.82 75.14 -14.61
N ILE A 355 1.25 74.00 -15.05
CA ILE A 355 0.40 73.93 -16.24
C ILE A 355 -0.91 74.69 -16.02
N LYS A 356 -1.55 74.54 -14.86
CA LYS A 356 -2.79 75.24 -14.53
C LYS A 356 -2.59 76.76 -14.49
N GLU A 357 -1.51 77.22 -13.85
CA GLU A 357 -1.13 78.62 -13.81
C GLU A 357 -0.78 79.17 -15.20
N TYR A 358 -0.07 78.38 -16.02
CA TYR A 358 0.17 78.73 -17.43
C TYR A 358 -1.14 78.91 -18.19
N LYS A 359 -2.09 77.98 -18.08
CA LYS A 359 -3.38 78.06 -18.79
C LYS A 359 -4.19 79.29 -18.37
N LEU A 360 -4.19 79.64 -17.08
CA LEU A 360 -4.81 80.86 -16.58
C LEU A 360 -4.12 82.12 -17.14
N ALA A 361 -2.79 82.20 -17.05
CA ALA A 361 -2.02 83.32 -17.57
C ALA A 361 -2.15 83.46 -19.10
N PHE A 362 -2.23 82.34 -19.82
CA PHE A 362 -2.46 82.32 -21.25
C PHE A 362 -3.87 82.76 -21.63
N ALA A 363 -4.90 82.36 -20.87
CA ALA A 363 -6.26 82.84 -21.07
C ALA A 363 -6.36 84.36 -20.89
N SER A 364 -5.79 84.90 -19.80
CA SER A 364 -5.70 86.34 -19.58
C SER A 364 -4.92 87.06 -20.69
N LEU A 365 -3.85 86.45 -21.21
CA LEU A 365 -3.10 86.99 -22.36
C LEU A 365 -3.97 87.05 -23.63
N CYS A 366 -4.85 86.07 -23.86
CA CYS A 366 -5.75 86.03 -25.01
C CYS A 366 -6.88 87.06 -24.94
N GLU A 367 -7.23 87.55 -23.75
CA GLU A 367 -8.24 88.58 -23.54
C GLU A 367 -7.74 89.99 -23.91
N ILE A 368 -6.41 90.21 -23.95
CA ILE A 368 -5.80 91.48 -24.34
C ILE A 368 -6.03 91.70 -25.83
N LYS A 369 -6.89 92.67 -26.15
CA LYS A 369 -7.17 93.06 -27.53
C LYS A 369 -6.05 93.95 -28.09
N PRO A 370 -5.72 93.85 -29.40
CA PRO A 370 -4.82 94.79 -30.05
C PRO A 370 -5.35 96.22 -29.92
N ALA A 371 -4.44 97.20 -29.87
CA ALA A 371 -4.81 98.61 -29.84
C ALA A 371 -5.61 98.98 -31.10
N GLU A 372 -6.59 99.87 -30.94
CA GLU A 372 -7.35 100.44 -32.08
C GLU A 372 -6.71 101.75 -32.57
N ASP A 373 -5.93 102.41 -31.73
CA ASP A 373 -5.26 103.67 -32.02
C ASP A 373 -3.80 103.73 -31.50
N LEU A 374 -3.08 104.76 -31.95
CA LEU A 374 -1.68 105.00 -31.56
C LEU A 374 -1.51 105.50 -30.13
N THR A 375 -2.55 106.04 -29.49
CA THR A 375 -2.48 106.55 -28.11
C THR A 375 -2.50 105.44 -27.07
N GLN A 376 -3.12 104.30 -27.41
CA GLN A 376 -3.21 103.11 -26.58
C GLN A 376 -2.07 102.11 -26.84
N TYR A 377 -1.29 102.33 -27.89
CA TYR A 377 -0.27 101.38 -28.37
C TYR A 377 0.75 100.98 -27.29
N ASP A 378 1.39 101.95 -26.65
CA ASP A 378 2.45 101.69 -25.66
C ASP A 378 1.90 101.02 -24.39
N ALA A 379 0.70 101.40 -23.96
CA ALA A 379 0.04 100.83 -22.80
C ALA A 379 -0.34 99.36 -23.04
N ILE A 380 -1.02 99.08 -24.15
CA ILE A 380 -1.46 97.73 -24.54
C ILE A 380 -0.27 96.83 -24.87
N LEU A 381 0.80 97.35 -25.49
CA LEU A 381 2.02 96.61 -25.74
C LEU A 381 2.77 96.25 -24.45
N THR A 382 2.78 97.16 -23.47
CA THR A 382 3.38 96.91 -22.15
C THR A 382 2.60 95.86 -21.38
N GLU A 383 1.27 95.95 -21.38
CA GLU A 383 0.37 94.98 -20.76
C GLU A 383 0.52 93.59 -21.39
N PHE A 384 0.53 93.50 -22.73
CA PHE A 384 0.77 92.25 -23.45
C PHE A 384 2.15 91.66 -23.15
N ASN A 385 3.21 92.48 -23.15
CA ASN A 385 4.56 91.99 -22.85
C ASN A 385 4.71 91.49 -21.41
N ASN A 386 4.01 92.12 -20.45
CA ASN A 386 3.99 91.67 -19.06
C ASN A 386 3.21 90.35 -18.93
N GLY A 387 2.03 90.23 -19.56
CA GLY A 387 1.26 88.99 -19.60
C GLY A 387 2.00 87.85 -20.30
N PHE A 388 2.71 88.15 -21.40
CA PHE A 388 3.54 87.18 -22.12
C PHE A 388 4.71 86.68 -21.28
N LYS A 389 5.37 87.57 -20.52
CA LYS A 389 6.43 87.18 -19.57
C LYS A 389 5.89 86.31 -18.44
N ALA A 390 4.74 86.67 -17.87
CA ALA A 390 4.09 85.89 -16.82
C ALA A 390 3.77 84.47 -17.31
N ALA A 391 3.06 84.33 -18.43
CA ALA A 391 2.76 83.02 -19.03
C ALA A 391 4.04 82.22 -19.34
N ARG A 392 5.07 82.87 -19.88
CA ARG A 392 6.35 82.20 -20.18
C ARG A 392 7.07 81.69 -18.93
N ASN A 393 6.98 82.39 -17.80
CA ASN A 393 7.69 82.00 -16.59
C ASN A 393 7.18 80.67 -16.03
N HIS A 394 5.87 80.41 -16.09
CA HIS A 394 5.29 79.12 -15.70
C HIS A 394 5.78 77.96 -16.59
N LEU A 395 6.18 78.24 -17.83
CA LEU A 395 6.77 77.24 -18.73
C LEU A 395 8.22 76.87 -18.43
N ASN A 396 8.93 77.62 -17.58
CA ASN A 396 10.32 77.30 -17.22
C ASN A 396 10.42 76.15 -16.20
N ILE A 397 9.30 75.80 -15.56
CA ILE A 397 9.19 74.69 -14.59
C ILE A 397 8.98 73.35 -15.32
N LEU A 398 8.51 73.39 -16.57
CA LEU A 398 8.22 72.20 -17.37
C LEU A 398 9.48 71.65 -18.05
N ASP A 399 9.59 70.33 -18.09
CA ASP A 399 10.63 69.64 -18.85
C ASP A 399 10.49 69.88 -20.37
N GLY A 400 11.61 69.81 -21.10
CA GLY A 400 11.72 70.28 -22.48
C GLY A 400 10.71 69.69 -23.48
N ALA A 401 10.26 68.45 -23.26
CA ALA A 401 9.23 67.82 -24.09
C ALA A 401 7.85 68.50 -23.92
N LEU A 402 7.41 68.67 -22.67
CA LEU A 402 6.15 69.33 -22.30
C LEU A 402 6.17 70.82 -22.65
N GLN A 403 7.31 71.47 -22.41
CA GLN A 403 7.51 72.88 -22.70
C GLN A 403 7.28 73.20 -24.19
N SER A 404 7.63 72.28 -25.09
CA SER A 404 7.61 72.53 -26.54
C SER A 404 6.22 72.87 -27.09
N THR A 405 5.19 72.14 -26.65
CA THR A 405 3.80 72.32 -27.10
C THR A 405 3.25 73.67 -26.65
N PHE A 406 3.37 73.97 -25.36
CA PHE A 406 2.88 75.24 -24.80
C PHE A 406 3.67 76.45 -25.32
N LYS A 407 4.99 76.33 -25.50
CA LYS A 407 5.82 77.38 -26.10
C LYS A 407 5.43 77.66 -27.55
N THR A 408 5.02 76.64 -28.31
CA THR A 408 4.53 76.80 -29.68
C THR A 408 3.21 77.58 -29.70
N GLN A 409 2.27 77.23 -28.82
CA GLN A 409 1.00 77.96 -28.65
C GLN A 409 1.23 79.42 -28.25
N LEU A 410 2.07 79.66 -27.25
CA LEU A 410 2.41 81.01 -26.76
C LEU A 410 3.03 81.88 -27.85
N ASN A 411 3.97 81.32 -28.64
CA ASN A 411 4.61 82.05 -29.73
C ASN A 411 3.67 82.30 -30.91
N ALA A 412 2.75 81.37 -31.20
CA ALA A 412 1.72 81.55 -32.23
C ALA A 412 0.80 82.72 -31.86
N HIS A 413 0.32 82.78 -30.62
CA HIS A 413 -0.50 83.88 -30.12
C HIS A 413 0.24 85.23 -30.19
N LYS A 414 1.52 85.27 -29.80
CA LYS A 414 2.34 86.48 -29.95
C LYS A 414 2.43 86.99 -31.39
N LYS A 415 2.58 86.09 -32.36
CA LYS A 415 2.59 86.48 -33.78
C LYS A 415 1.23 87.06 -34.21
N GLN A 416 0.14 86.44 -33.77
CA GLN A 416 -1.22 86.91 -34.07
C GLN A 416 -1.50 88.29 -33.48
N PHE A 417 -1.10 88.53 -32.23
CA PHE A 417 -1.28 89.83 -31.56
C PHE A 417 -0.43 90.95 -32.17
N LEU A 418 0.85 90.66 -32.49
CA LEU A 418 1.76 91.68 -33.03
C LEU A 418 1.45 92.08 -34.49
N ALA A 419 0.75 91.24 -35.25
CA ALA A 419 0.38 91.54 -36.63
C ALA A 419 -0.44 92.85 -36.77
N PRO A 420 -1.61 93.02 -36.13
CA PRO A 420 -2.38 94.27 -36.17
C PRO A 420 -1.65 95.44 -35.49
N MET A 421 -0.92 95.20 -34.40
CA MET A 421 -0.12 96.23 -33.72
C MET A 421 0.96 96.81 -34.65
N ASN A 422 1.64 95.97 -35.44
CA ASN A 422 2.65 96.43 -36.39
C ASN A 422 2.03 97.25 -37.54
N GLU A 423 0.81 96.95 -37.98
CA GLU A 423 0.11 97.76 -39.00
C GLU A 423 -0.11 99.21 -38.53
N LEU A 424 -0.35 99.45 -37.23
CA LEU A 424 -0.54 100.79 -36.68
C LEU A 424 0.74 101.63 -36.71
N VAL A 425 1.90 100.99 -36.58
CA VAL A 425 3.22 101.66 -36.50
C VAL A 425 3.93 101.72 -37.85
N LYS A 426 3.54 100.89 -38.84
CA LYS A 426 4.07 100.92 -40.22
C LYS A 426 4.06 102.31 -40.87
N PRO A 427 3.00 103.13 -40.76
CA PRO A 427 3.01 104.51 -41.28
C PRO A 427 4.06 105.37 -40.59
N LEU A 428 4.24 105.24 -39.27
CA LEU A 428 5.24 105.96 -38.50
C LEU A 428 6.66 105.52 -38.85
N GLU A 429 6.91 104.22 -39.02
CA GLU A 429 8.19 103.68 -39.47
C GLU A 429 8.53 104.10 -40.90
N LYS A 430 7.53 104.14 -41.79
CA LYS A 430 7.68 104.65 -43.15
C LYS A 430 8.02 106.14 -43.14
N ASN A 431 7.35 106.93 -42.30
CA ASN A 431 7.64 108.35 -42.13
C ASN A 431 9.02 108.57 -41.49
N GLN A 432 9.40 107.78 -40.49
CA GLN A 432 10.70 107.87 -39.82
C GLN A 432 11.83 107.43 -40.75
N SER A 433 11.65 106.39 -41.55
CA SER A 433 12.64 105.95 -42.54
C SER A 433 12.78 106.94 -43.70
N GLN A 434 11.68 107.54 -44.16
CA GLN A 434 11.72 108.65 -45.10
C GLN A 434 12.39 109.89 -44.49
N ALA A 435 12.10 110.23 -43.24
CA ALA A 435 12.75 111.33 -42.53
C ALA A 435 14.25 111.07 -42.32
N LYS A 436 14.65 109.84 -41.96
CA LYS A 436 16.07 109.42 -41.87
C LYS A 436 16.78 109.47 -43.22
N ARG A 437 16.11 109.08 -44.32
CA ARG A 437 16.63 109.23 -45.68
C ARG A 437 16.81 110.70 -46.05
N LYS A 438 15.78 111.52 -45.87
CA LYS A 438 15.85 112.98 -46.10
C LYS A 438 16.89 113.66 -45.22
N ALA A 439 17.02 113.28 -43.95
CA ALA A 439 18.05 113.82 -43.05
C ALA A 439 19.47 113.38 -43.45
N ARG A 440 19.64 112.19 -44.03
CA ARG A 440 20.90 111.79 -44.66
C ARG A 440 21.20 112.61 -45.91
N ASP A 441 20.17 112.94 -46.71
CA ASP A 441 20.31 113.76 -47.92
C ASP A 441 20.61 115.23 -47.59
N VAL A 442 20.11 115.77 -46.46
CA VAL A 442 20.43 117.12 -45.95
C VAL A 442 21.85 117.19 -45.34
N LYS A 443 22.45 116.04 -45.01
CA LYS A 443 23.82 115.95 -44.46
C LYS A 443 24.90 115.81 -45.55
N ARG A 444 24.49 115.62 -46.81
CA ARG A 444 25.33 115.74 -48.00
C ARG A 444 25.23 117.17 -48.54
#